data_AF-A0A353M205-F1
#
_entry.id   AF-A0A353M205-F1
#
_cell.length_a   1.000
_cell.length_b   1.000
_cell.length_c   1.000
_cell.angle_alpha   90.00
_cell.angle_beta   90.00
_cell.angle_gamma   90.00
#
_symmetry.space_group_name_H-M   'P 1'
#
loop_
_entity.id
_entity.type
_entity.pdbx_description
1 polymer ?
#
loop_
_entity_poly.entity_id
_entity_poly.type
_entity_poly.pdbx_seq_one_letter_code
_entity_poly.pdbx_strand_id
1 'polypeptide(L)' 'MDIIEFNDRIWDLLRSISNRIDSTLRVVVDGSGITMVQMRALVELKHCQECTIGELSVAIASAPGNT' A
#
# COMPACT_ATOMS: atom_id res chain seq x y z
N MET A 1 -1.10 -31.06 1.12
CA MET A 1 -0.38 -29.80 1.32
C MET A 1 -0.22 -29.62 2.81
N ASP A 2 1.02 -29.50 3.28
CA ASP A 2 1.31 -29.18 4.68
C ASP A 2 0.98 -27.70 4.96
N ILE A 3 0.75 -27.34 6.21
CA ILE A 3 0.43 -25.97 6.63
C ILE A 3 1.55 -24.99 6.26
N ILE A 4 2.81 -25.45 6.28
CA ILE A 4 3.97 -24.64 5.86
C ILE A 4 3.88 -24.33 4.37
N GLU A 5 3.68 -25.36 3.54
CA GLU A 5 3.56 -25.21 2.08
C GLU A 5 2.34 -24.35 1.70
N PHE A 6 1.23 -24.46 2.43
CA PHE A 6 0.08 -23.59 2.23
C PHE A 6 0.41 -22.12 2.51
N ASN A 7 1.02 -21.84 3.67
CA ASN A 7 1.38 -20.48 4.07
C ASN A 7 2.37 -19.85 3.07
N ASP A 8 3.38 -20.61 2.63
CA ASP A 8 4.37 -20.13 1.66
C ASP A 8 3.69 -19.73 0.34
N ARG A 9 2.78 -20.56 -0.16
CA ARG A 9 2.01 -20.23 -1.38
C ARG A 9 1.14 -18.99 -1.21
N ILE A 10 0.50 -18.80 -0.05
CA ILE A 10 -0.28 -17.59 0.22
C ILE A 10 0.64 -16.35 0.22
N TRP A 11 1.81 -16.44 0.84
CA TRP A 11 2.78 -15.34 0.85
C TRP A 11 3.27 -14.99 -0.54
N ASP A 12 3.57 -15.98 -1.37
CA ASP A 12 4.00 -15.77 -2.76
C ASP A 12 2.91 -15.13 -3.60
N LEU A 13 1.66 -15.55 -3.42
CA LEU A 13 0.51 -14.94 -4.09
C LEU A 13 0.32 -13.48 -3.68
N LEU A 14 0.34 -13.19 -2.37
CA LEU A 14 0.21 -11.83 -1.85
C LEU A 14 1.34 -10.93 -2.34
N ARG A 15 2.58 -11.42 -2.33
CA ARG A 15 3.75 -10.70 -2.85
C ARG A 15 3.63 -10.42 -4.34
N SER A 16 3.19 -11.42 -5.12
CA SER A 16 2.95 -11.27 -6.56
C SER A 16 1.88 -10.21 -6.86
N ILE A 17 0.78 -10.21 -6.11
CA ILE A 17 -0.28 -9.20 -6.22
C ILE A 17 0.28 -7.82 -5.89
N SER A 18 0.99 -7.66 -4.76
CA SER A 18 1.59 -6.40 -4.34
C SER A 18 2.54 -5.83 -5.40
N ASN A 19 3.44 -6.66 -5.92
CA ASN A 19 4.41 -6.26 -6.95
C ASN A 19 3.73 -5.81 -8.25
N ARG A 20 2.64 -6.49 -8.65
CA ARG A 20 1.89 -6.14 -9.86
C ARG A 20 1.12 -4.83 -9.69
N ILE A 21 0.53 -4.60 -8.54
CA ILE A 21 -0.12 -3.33 -8.21
C ILE A 21 0.92 -2.20 -8.25
N ASP A 22 2.03 -2.35 -7.56
CA ASP A 22 3.09 -1.34 -7.52
C ASP A 22 3.64 -1.05 -8.92
N SER A 23 3.85 -2.08 -9.74
CA SER A 23 4.31 -1.91 -11.12
C SER A 23 3.28 -1.17 -11.99
N THR A 24 1.99 -1.41 -11.79
CA THR A 24 0.92 -0.76 -12.56
C THR A 24 0.81 0.71 -12.19
N LEU A 25 0.88 1.01 -10.90
CA LEU A 25 0.73 2.38 -10.38
C LEU A 25 2.00 3.22 -10.56
N ARG A 26 3.17 2.59 -10.79
CA ARG A 26 4.45 3.29 -10.98
C ARG A 26 4.39 4.38 -12.05
N VAL A 27 3.70 4.14 -13.17
CA VAL A 27 3.55 5.16 -14.23
C VAL A 27 2.88 6.43 -13.72
N VAL A 28 1.87 6.30 -12.86
CA VAL A 28 1.14 7.42 -12.26
C VAL A 28 1.99 8.14 -11.22
N VAL A 29 2.65 7.36 -10.36
CA VAL A 29 3.53 7.84 -9.29
C VAL A 29 4.69 8.66 -9.87
N ASP A 30 5.42 8.08 -10.83
CA ASP A 30 6.56 8.71 -11.49
C ASP A 30 6.12 9.93 -12.32
N GLY A 31 5.00 9.80 -13.06
CA GLY A 31 4.44 10.89 -13.86
C GLY A 31 3.97 12.09 -13.02
N SER A 32 3.66 11.88 -11.74
CA SER A 32 3.23 12.93 -10.81
C SER A 32 4.36 13.41 -9.89
N GLY A 33 5.54 12.81 -9.94
CA GLY A 33 6.68 13.18 -9.09
C GLY A 33 6.49 12.90 -7.60
N ILE A 34 5.66 11.91 -7.24
CA ILE A 34 5.36 11.54 -5.86
C ILE A 34 5.89 10.13 -5.56
N THR A 35 5.84 9.70 -4.30
CA THR A 35 6.10 8.31 -3.90
C THR A 35 4.81 7.49 -3.84
N MET A 36 4.93 6.17 -3.82
CA MET A 36 3.78 5.27 -3.63
C MET A 36 3.05 5.53 -2.29
N VAL A 37 3.78 5.89 -1.24
CA VAL A 37 3.20 6.23 0.07
C VAL A 37 2.40 7.52 -0.01
N GLN A 38 2.94 8.55 -0.67
CA GLN A 38 2.24 9.81 -0.91
C GLN A 38 0.98 9.59 -1.76
N MET A 39 1.05 8.72 -2.77
CA MET A 39 -0.13 8.34 -3.56
C MET A 39 -1.23 7.71 -2.69
N ARG A 40 -0.87 6.76 -1.82
CA ARG A 40 -1.84 6.14 -0.89
C ARG A 40 -2.46 7.16 0.05
N ALA A 41 -1.66 8.07 0.61
CA ALA A 41 -2.16 9.15 1.46
C ALA A 41 -3.15 10.07 0.71
N LEU A 42 -2.86 10.43 -0.54
CA LEU A 42 -3.76 11.26 -1.36
C LEU A 42 -5.08 10.56 -1.68
N VAL A 43 -5.05 9.25 -1.96
CA VAL A 43 -6.27 8.45 -2.17
C VAL A 43 -7.12 8.41 -0.91
N GLU A 44 -6.49 8.23 0.25
CA GLU A 44 -7.19 8.18 1.53
C GLU A 44 -7.80 9.54 1.91
N LEU A 45 -7.04 10.63 1.76
CA LEU A 45 -7.53 12.00 1.99
C LEU A 45 -8.70 12.34 1.06
N LYS A 46 -8.68 11.86 -0.19
CA LYS A 46 -9.80 12.00 -1.11
C LYS A 46 -11.04 11.24 -0.63
N HIS A 47 -10.87 10.11 0.05
CA HIS A 47 -11.98 9.30 0.55
C HIS A 47 -12.59 9.87 1.84
N CYS A 48 -11.76 10.21 2.83
CA CYS A 48 -12.19 10.56 4.18
C CYS A 48 -12.44 12.07 4.39
N GLN A 49 -12.09 12.94 3.43
CA GLN A 49 -12.13 14.41 3.49
C GLN A 49 -11.29 15.04 4.62
N GLU A 50 -11.51 14.64 5.87
CA GLU A 50 -10.73 15.01 7.04
C GLU A 50 -10.45 13.76 7.89
N CYS A 51 -9.17 13.56 8.24
CA CYS A 51 -8.75 12.52 9.16
C CYS A 51 -7.56 13.00 9.99
N THR A 52 -7.40 12.47 11.19
CA THR A 52 -6.19 12.68 11.99
C THR A 52 -5.00 11.97 11.35
N ILE A 53 -3.78 12.41 11.67
CA ILE A 53 -2.55 11.73 11.22
C ILE A 53 -2.49 10.27 11.72
N GLY A 54 -3.03 10.01 12.91
CA GLY A 54 -3.12 8.65 13.45
C GLY A 54 -4.01 7.76 12.57
N GLU A 55 -5.21 8.23 12.22
CA GLU A 55 -6.13 7.51 11.33
C GLU A 55 -5.53 7.30 9.94
N LEU A 56 -4.87 8.33 9.38
CA LEU A 56 -4.19 8.22 8.09
C LEU A 56 -3.08 7.16 8.12
N SER A 57 -2.28 7.12 9.19
CA SER A 57 -1.20 6.13 9.35
C SER A 57 -1.72 4.70 9.36
N VAL A 58 -2.83 4.46 10.05
CA VAL A 58 -3.50 3.16 10.09
C VAL A 58 -4.05 2.80 8.71
N ALA A 59 -4.71 3.74 8.03
CA ALA A 59 -5.33 3.50 6.73
C ALA A 59 -4.31 3.14 5.64
N ILE A 60 -3.14 3.78 5.63
CA ILE A 60 -2.08 3.47 4.65
C ILE A 60 -1.13 2.36 5.08
N ALA A 61 -1.43 1.67 6.19
CA ALA A 61 -0.61 0.62 6.80
C ALA A 61 0.86 1.05 7.04
N SER A 62 1.04 2.30 7.50
CA SER A 62 2.34 2.87 7.83
C SER A 62 2.54 2.94 9.33
N ALA A 63 3.77 2.71 9.78
CA ALA A 63 4.12 2.92 11.18
C ALA A 63 4.15 4.43 11.51
N PRO A 64 3.84 4.84 12.75
CA PRO A 64 3.97 6.23 13.19
C PRO A 64 5.41 6.73 12.92
N GLY A 65 5.56 7.78 12.11
CA GLY A 65 6.86 8.34 11.72
C GLY A 65 7.32 8.02 10.29
N ASN A 66 6.63 7.08 9.61
CA ASN A 66 6.84 6.77 8.18
C ASN A 66 5.69 7.30 7.29
N THR A 67 4.84 8.15 7.86
CA THR A 67 3.77 8.91 7.19
C THR A 67 4.24 10.29 6.81
#